data_AF-A0A850HNG6-F1
#
_entry.id   AF-A0A850HNG6-F1
#
_cell.length_a   1.000
_cell.length_b   1.000
_cell.length_c   1.000
_cell.angle_alpha   90.00
_cell.angle_beta   90.00
_cell.angle_gamma   90.00
#
_symmetry.space_group_name_H-M   'P 1'
#
loop_
_entity.id
_entity.type
_entity.pdbx_description
1 polymer ?
#
loop_
_entity_poly.entity_id
_entity_poly.type
_entity_poly.pdbx_seq_one_letter_code
_entity_poly.pdbx_strand_id
1 'polypeptide(L)'
;MHDVGVAAGVPLSDGPSQRGMIWIPGGIFRMGSDRHYAEEAPVHRVSVSGFWMDRTPVTNRDFRKFVNATGYVTFAETRPDAKDYPGALPHMLKAGSLVFTPPKCPVDLRGWSQCWSFKFGANWRRPYGSRSSISGLDDHPVVHIAYRDAEAYAAWAGKDLPTEAEWEFAARGGLDGAEFAWGDEQLPGGRHMANTWQGNFPHQNLVADGFERTSPVTAFPVNGYGLHDMIGNVWEWTADWYSQKHDADAPKACCIPQNPRGGSEGASYDSRQPNLRIPRKVLKGGSHLCAPSYCRRYRPAARHAEPIDTSTSHVGFRCITRKRIRS
;
A
#
# COMPACT_ATOMS: atom_id res chain seq x y z
N MET A 1 28.56 -36.45 -18.42
CA MET A 1 28.72 -35.37 -17.42
C MET A 1 27.32 -34.94 -17.01
N HIS A 2 26.90 -35.35 -15.82
CA HIS A 2 25.61 -34.97 -15.25
C HIS A 2 25.72 -33.56 -14.72
N ASP A 3 24.88 -32.66 -15.22
CA ASP A 3 24.72 -31.32 -14.68
C ASP A 3 23.60 -31.36 -13.63
N VAL A 4 23.98 -31.18 -12.37
CA VAL A 4 23.09 -31.22 -11.22
C VAL A 4 22.75 -29.77 -10.88
N GLY A 5 21.68 -29.27 -11.48
CA GLY A 5 21.12 -27.98 -11.13
C GLY A 5 20.56 -28.04 -9.70
N VAL A 6 21.27 -27.44 -8.75
CA VAL A 6 20.78 -27.25 -7.37
C VAL A 6 19.66 -26.23 -7.41
N ALA A 7 18.41 -26.70 -7.48
CA ALA A 7 17.27 -25.90 -7.08
C ALA A 7 17.43 -25.61 -5.58
N ALA A 8 17.82 -24.38 -5.23
CA ALA A 8 17.82 -23.94 -3.84
C ALA A 8 16.41 -24.12 -3.29
N GLY A 9 16.25 -25.05 -2.34
CA GLY A 9 14.94 -25.45 -1.83
C GLY A 9 14.19 -24.25 -1.25
N VAL A 10 13.00 -23.98 -1.79
CA VAL A 10 12.07 -23.02 -1.20
C VAL A 10 11.79 -23.48 0.24
N PRO A 11 12.02 -22.64 1.26
CA PRO A 11 11.74 -23.04 2.63
C PRO A 11 10.26 -23.38 2.78
N LEU A 12 9.97 -24.48 3.49
CA LEU A 12 8.60 -24.87 3.81
C LEU A 12 8.01 -23.86 4.82
N SER A 13 6.68 -23.70 4.80
CA SER A 13 5.97 -22.88 5.79
C SER A 13 6.12 -23.54 7.17
N ASP A 14 6.83 -22.87 8.07
CA ASP A 14 7.24 -23.36 9.38
C ASP A 14 6.26 -22.99 10.52
N GLY A 15 5.17 -22.25 10.26
CA GLY A 15 4.21 -21.88 11.31
C GLY A 15 2.85 -21.31 10.88
N PRO A 16 1.89 -21.18 11.83
CA PRO A 16 0.53 -20.67 11.59
C PRO A 16 0.45 -19.32 10.89
N SER A 17 1.41 -18.42 11.17
CA SER A 17 1.49 -17.07 10.60
C SER A 17 1.94 -17.05 9.14
N GLN A 18 2.52 -18.13 8.61
CA GLN A 18 2.98 -18.24 7.22
C GLN A 18 1.93 -18.86 6.29
N ARG A 19 0.78 -19.30 6.82
CA ARG A 19 -0.31 -19.84 6.00
C ARG A 19 -0.85 -18.78 5.05
N GLY A 20 -0.88 -19.11 3.75
CA GLY A 20 -1.32 -18.20 2.68
C GLY A 20 -0.26 -17.17 2.25
N MET A 21 0.97 -17.26 2.75
CA MET A 21 2.09 -16.41 2.34
C MET A 21 2.95 -17.11 1.28
N ILE A 22 3.72 -16.33 0.53
CA ILE A 22 4.71 -16.80 -0.44
C ILE A 22 6.10 -16.41 0.04
N TRP A 23 7.06 -17.33 -0.12
CA TRP A 23 8.47 -17.06 0.14
C TRP A 23 9.06 -16.19 -0.97
N ILE A 24 9.63 -15.06 -0.57
CA ILE A 24 10.38 -14.15 -1.42
C ILE A 24 11.86 -14.38 -1.11
N PRO A 25 12.69 -14.81 -2.09
CA PRO A 25 14.06 -15.28 -1.83
C PRO A 25 15.00 -14.19 -1.31
N GLY A 26 14.65 -12.92 -1.48
CA GLY A 26 15.57 -11.81 -1.25
C GLY A 26 16.62 -11.71 -2.37
N GLY A 27 17.44 -10.67 -2.31
CA GLY A 27 18.44 -10.37 -3.31
C GLY A 27 18.80 -8.89 -3.34
N ILE A 28 19.71 -8.54 -4.24
CA ILE A 28 20.03 -7.15 -4.55
C ILE A 28 19.16 -6.71 -5.72
N PHE A 29 18.56 -5.53 -5.63
CA PHE A 29 17.79 -4.93 -6.72
C PHE A 29 18.00 -3.42 -6.80
N ARG A 30 17.58 -2.84 -7.92
CA ARG A 30 17.51 -1.39 -8.11
C ARG A 30 16.16 -0.88 -7.62
N MET A 31 16.17 -0.14 -6.52
CA MET A 31 15.02 0.51 -5.92
C MET A 31 14.84 1.92 -6.48
N GLY A 32 13.60 2.36 -6.66
CA GLY A 32 13.25 3.70 -7.13
C GLY A 32 13.14 3.82 -8.66
N SER A 33 13.05 5.07 -9.12
CA SER A 33 12.92 5.45 -10.53
C SER A 33 13.33 6.91 -10.74
N ASP A 34 14.15 7.17 -11.77
CA ASP A 34 14.59 8.52 -12.14
C ASP A 34 13.68 9.19 -13.20
N ARG A 35 12.58 8.53 -13.60
CA ARG A 35 11.78 8.92 -14.78
C ARG A 35 10.49 9.68 -14.50
N HIS A 36 9.95 9.62 -13.28
CA HIS A 36 8.56 9.99 -13.02
C HIS A 36 8.41 11.09 -11.97
N TYR A 37 8.53 10.73 -10.69
CA TYR A 37 8.35 11.67 -9.59
C TYR A 37 9.68 11.84 -8.85
N ALA A 38 9.99 13.06 -8.43
CA ALA A 38 11.28 13.39 -7.80
C ALA A 38 11.55 12.58 -6.52
N GLU A 39 10.51 12.23 -5.78
CA GLU A 39 10.65 11.43 -4.55
C GLU A 39 11.04 9.97 -4.78
N GLU A 40 10.86 9.46 -6.01
CA GLU A 40 11.24 8.10 -6.42
C GLU A 40 12.74 8.00 -6.77
N ALA A 41 13.42 9.14 -6.89
CA ALA A 41 14.82 9.25 -7.27
C ALA A 41 15.72 9.42 -6.02
N PRO A 42 17.03 9.13 -6.16
CA PRO A 42 17.64 8.44 -7.29
C PRO A 42 17.40 6.93 -7.26
N VAL A 43 17.49 6.28 -8.42
CA VAL A 43 17.63 4.82 -8.47
C VAL A 43 18.92 4.41 -7.75
N HIS A 44 18.82 3.42 -6.85
CA HIS A 44 19.95 2.95 -6.05
C HIS A 44 19.81 1.45 -5.76
N ARG A 45 20.93 0.78 -5.47
CA ARG A 45 20.93 -0.63 -5.11
C ARG A 45 20.59 -0.82 -3.64
N VAL A 46 19.76 -1.82 -3.37
CA VAL A 46 19.40 -2.26 -2.02
C VAL A 46 19.48 -3.78 -1.97
N SER A 47 19.96 -4.33 -0.86
CA SER A 47 19.91 -5.76 -0.55
C SER A 47 18.75 -6.06 0.39
N VAL A 48 17.89 -7.00 0.04
CA VAL A 48 16.78 -7.48 0.86
C VAL A 48 17.01 -8.96 1.21
N SER A 49 16.95 -9.32 2.49
CA SER A 49 17.00 -10.72 2.93
C SER A 49 15.68 -11.43 2.62
N GLY A 50 15.70 -12.75 2.42
CA GLY A 50 14.47 -13.50 2.14
C GLY A 50 13.43 -13.43 3.27
N PHE A 51 12.16 -13.36 2.90
CA PHE A 51 11.01 -13.19 3.81
C PHE A 51 9.74 -13.81 3.22
N TRP A 52 8.73 -14.03 4.04
CA TRP A 52 7.40 -14.43 3.58
C TRP A 52 6.51 -13.20 3.42
N MET A 53 5.72 -13.14 2.34
CA MET A 53 4.75 -12.07 2.11
C MET A 53 3.35 -12.63 1.87
N ASP A 54 2.33 -11.96 2.39
CA ASP A 54 0.94 -12.27 2.08
C ASP A 54 0.73 -12.21 0.57
N ARG A 55 0.13 -13.27 0.01
CA ARG A 55 -0.13 -13.38 -1.42
C ARG A 55 -1.05 -12.27 -1.95
N THR A 56 -1.88 -11.71 -1.07
CA THR A 56 -2.90 -10.70 -1.38
C THR A 56 -2.90 -9.62 -0.30
N PRO A 57 -3.47 -8.43 -0.55
CA PRO A 57 -3.89 -7.52 0.52
C PRO A 57 -4.78 -8.21 1.56
N VAL A 58 -4.80 -7.68 2.78
CA VAL A 58 -5.70 -8.17 3.84
C VAL A 58 -7.14 -7.93 3.42
N THR A 59 -7.96 -9.00 3.49
CA THR A 59 -9.36 -8.94 3.07
C THR A 59 -10.28 -8.43 4.18
N ASN A 60 -11.47 -7.96 3.82
CA ASN A 60 -12.53 -7.65 4.78
C ASN A 60 -12.88 -8.86 5.67
N ARG A 61 -12.87 -10.07 5.12
CA ARG A 61 -13.11 -11.31 5.87
C ARG A 61 -12.05 -11.53 6.94
N ASP A 62 -10.77 -11.33 6.61
CA ASP A 62 -9.69 -11.57 7.57
C ASP A 62 -9.61 -10.46 8.63
N PHE A 63 -9.80 -9.21 8.23
CA PHE A 63 -9.89 -8.09 9.19
C PHE A 63 -11.08 -8.26 10.15
N ARG A 64 -12.22 -8.80 9.68
CA ARG A 64 -13.35 -9.14 10.54
C ARG A 64 -13.00 -10.20 11.59
N LYS A 65 -12.17 -11.20 11.26
CA LYS A 65 -11.71 -12.18 12.25
C LYS A 65 -10.89 -11.51 13.36
N PHE A 66 -9.98 -10.60 12.99
CA PHE A 66 -9.21 -9.79 13.93
C PHE A 66 -10.12 -8.99 14.86
N VAL A 67 -11.06 -8.22 14.31
CA VAL A 67 -11.96 -7.39 15.11
C VAL A 67 -12.86 -8.24 16.00
N ASN A 68 -13.38 -9.37 15.51
CA ASN A 68 -14.21 -10.27 16.32
C ASN A 68 -13.41 -10.93 17.46
N ALA A 69 -12.13 -11.24 17.25
CA ALA A 69 -11.29 -11.88 18.24
C ALA A 69 -10.80 -10.91 19.34
N THR A 70 -10.66 -9.63 19.02
CA THR A 70 -9.99 -8.64 19.89
C THR A 70 -10.91 -7.53 20.39
N GLY A 71 -12.07 -7.33 19.77
CA GLY A 71 -12.92 -6.17 20.01
C GLY A 71 -12.32 -4.85 19.49
N TYR A 72 -11.33 -4.91 18.58
CA TYR A 72 -10.61 -3.74 18.08
C TYR A 72 -11.54 -2.70 17.44
N VAL A 73 -11.32 -1.43 17.77
CA VAL A 73 -12.01 -0.27 17.21
C VAL A 73 -10.99 0.54 16.41
N THR A 74 -11.23 0.74 15.11
CA THR A 74 -10.25 1.39 14.24
C THR A 74 -10.13 2.89 14.52
N PHE A 75 -9.07 3.51 13.96
CA PHE A 75 -8.92 4.96 13.96
C PHE A 75 -10.17 5.67 13.41
N ALA A 76 -10.69 5.21 12.27
CA ALA A 76 -11.88 5.78 11.64
C ALA A 76 -13.16 5.65 12.50
N GLU A 77 -13.18 4.72 13.45
CA GLU A 77 -14.30 4.51 14.38
C GLU A 77 -14.15 5.32 15.68
N THR A 78 -12.99 5.95 15.89
CA THR A 78 -12.67 6.72 17.11
C THR A 78 -12.91 8.21 16.89
N ARG A 79 -13.46 8.90 17.90
CA ARG A 79 -13.57 10.37 17.87
C ARG A 79 -12.17 10.99 17.98
N PRO A 80 -11.76 11.89 17.06
CA PRO A 80 -10.49 12.58 17.15
C PRO A 80 -10.40 13.46 18.42
N ASP A 81 -9.22 13.52 19.05
CA ASP A 81 -8.95 14.41 20.18
C ASP A 81 -8.59 15.81 19.66
N ALA A 82 -9.22 16.85 20.20
CA ALA A 82 -9.01 18.24 19.78
C ALA A 82 -7.54 18.68 19.91
N LYS A 83 -6.80 18.11 20.87
CA LYS A 83 -5.40 18.46 21.12
C LYS A 83 -4.47 18.08 19.96
N ASP A 84 -4.84 17.05 19.20
CA ASP A 84 -4.04 16.53 18.09
C ASP A 84 -4.27 17.33 16.79
N TYR A 85 -5.35 18.12 16.75
CA TYR A 85 -5.75 18.92 15.59
C TYR A 85 -6.01 20.40 15.96
N PRO A 86 -4.96 21.19 16.23
CA PRO A 86 -5.10 22.61 16.53
C PRO A 86 -5.88 23.35 15.43
N GLY A 87 -6.93 24.07 15.82
CA GLY A 87 -7.82 24.79 14.90
C GLY A 87 -8.97 23.97 14.31
N ALA A 88 -9.09 22.68 14.63
CA ALA A 88 -10.25 21.89 14.25
C ALA A 88 -11.54 22.42 14.89
N LEU A 89 -12.59 22.58 14.09
CA LEU A 89 -13.90 23.00 14.60
C LEU A 89 -14.51 21.87 15.43
N PRO A 90 -15.11 22.14 16.62
CA PRO A 90 -15.63 21.08 17.49
C PRO A 90 -16.63 20.12 16.82
N HIS A 91 -17.43 20.62 15.87
CA HIS A 91 -18.40 19.81 15.14
C HIS A 91 -17.76 18.87 14.08
N MET A 92 -16.48 19.09 13.74
CA MET A 92 -15.68 18.26 12.83
C MET A 92 -14.96 17.12 13.56
N LEU A 93 -14.81 17.20 14.88
CA LEU A 93 -14.19 16.17 15.72
C LEU A 93 -15.17 15.00 15.96
N LYS A 94 -15.42 14.21 14.92
CA LYS A 94 -16.28 13.03 14.92
C LYS A 94 -15.60 11.88 14.19
N ALA A 95 -15.89 10.66 14.63
CA ALA A 95 -15.45 9.45 13.95
C ALA A 95 -15.88 9.46 12.48
N GLY A 96 -14.97 9.08 11.59
CA GLY A 96 -15.17 9.12 10.16
C GLY A 96 -13.86 8.91 9.43
N SER A 97 -13.96 8.98 8.10
CA SER A 97 -12.82 8.74 7.22
C SER A 97 -12.99 9.52 5.92
N LEU A 98 -11.88 9.71 5.18
CA LEU A 98 -11.92 10.35 3.88
C LEU A 98 -12.48 9.39 2.82
N VAL A 99 -13.48 9.85 2.08
CA VAL A 99 -14.13 9.07 1.04
C VAL A 99 -14.03 9.79 -0.29
N PHE A 100 -13.54 9.08 -1.30
CA PHE A 100 -13.59 9.59 -2.67
C PHE A 100 -15.02 9.60 -3.18
N THR A 101 -15.50 10.76 -3.57
CA THR A 101 -16.81 10.99 -4.18
C THR A 101 -16.58 11.64 -5.54
N PRO A 102 -16.76 10.91 -6.65
CA PRO A 102 -16.53 11.48 -7.98
C PRO A 102 -17.48 12.67 -8.20
N PRO A 103 -16.97 13.83 -8.67
CA PRO A 103 -17.83 14.95 -9.03
C PRO A 103 -18.62 14.62 -10.30
N LYS A 104 -19.73 15.35 -10.54
CA LYS A 104 -20.59 15.14 -11.71
C LYS A 104 -20.00 15.70 -13.01
N CYS A 105 -18.98 16.54 -12.91
CA CYS A 105 -18.36 17.26 -14.01
C CYS A 105 -16.85 17.42 -13.76
N PRO A 106 -16.06 17.83 -14.78
CA PRO A 106 -14.65 18.16 -14.58
C PRO A 106 -14.44 19.20 -13.47
N VAL A 107 -13.38 19.04 -12.70
CA VAL A 107 -13.01 19.92 -11.58
C VAL A 107 -11.51 20.23 -11.60
N ASP A 108 -11.09 21.29 -10.90
CA ASP A 108 -9.66 21.60 -10.75
C ASP A 108 -8.97 20.60 -9.81
N LEU A 109 -8.09 19.78 -10.37
CA LEU A 109 -7.38 18.70 -9.67
C LEU A 109 -6.37 19.21 -8.62
N ARG A 110 -6.08 20.51 -8.57
CA ARG A 110 -5.28 21.13 -7.49
C ARG A 110 -6.04 21.16 -6.16
N GLY A 111 -7.37 21.19 -6.20
CA GLY A 111 -8.23 21.18 -5.02
C GLY A 111 -8.71 19.76 -4.69
N TRP A 112 -7.96 19.02 -3.87
CA TRP A 112 -8.29 17.64 -3.50
C TRP A 112 -9.70 17.49 -2.90
N SER A 113 -10.16 18.50 -2.15
CA SER A 113 -11.50 18.55 -1.53
C SER A 113 -12.66 18.52 -2.51
N GLN A 114 -12.43 18.73 -3.81
CA GLN A 114 -13.46 18.63 -4.85
C GLN A 114 -13.86 17.18 -5.13
N CYS A 115 -13.01 16.21 -4.77
CA CYS A 115 -13.26 14.78 -5.00
C CYS A 115 -13.19 13.95 -3.71
N TRP A 116 -12.76 14.57 -2.62
CA TRP A 116 -12.56 13.93 -1.32
C TRP A 116 -13.40 14.63 -0.27
N SER A 117 -14.15 13.84 0.49
CA SER A 117 -14.97 14.37 1.58
C SER A 117 -14.74 13.56 2.85
N PHE A 118 -14.56 14.23 3.98
CA PHE A 118 -14.59 13.58 5.27
C PHE A 118 -16.04 13.19 5.60
N LYS A 119 -16.32 11.89 5.65
CA LYS A 119 -17.66 11.38 5.94
C LYS A 119 -17.72 10.81 7.34
N PHE A 120 -18.57 11.40 8.18
CA PHE A 120 -18.83 10.87 9.52
C PHE A 120 -19.39 9.45 9.45
N GLY A 121 -18.86 8.57 10.29
CA GLY A 121 -19.21 7.16 10.34
C GLY A 121 -18.77 6.33 9.12
N ALA A 122 -18.01 6.88 8.18
CA ALA A 122 -17.31 6.07 7.18
C ALA A 122 -16.14 5.34 7.84
N ASN A 123 -16.08 4.03 7.66
CA ASN A 123 -15.08 3.15 8.24
C ASN A 123 -15.01 1.84 7.44
N TRP A 124 -14.20 0.88 7.89
CA TRP A 124 -13.99 -0.38 7.18
C TRP A 124 -15.27 -1.22 7.00
N ARG A 125 -16.26 -1.11 7.90
CA ARG A 125 -17.56 -1.82 7.77
C ARG A 125 -18.54 -1.07 6.86
N ARG A 126 -18.37 0.24 6.72
CA ARG A 126 -19.25 1.17 6.00
C ARG A 126 -18.42 2.13 5.12
N PRO A 127 -17.78 1.62 4.05
CA PRO A 127 -16.72 2.35 3.34
C PRO A 127 -17.18 3.62 2.60
N TYR A 128 -18.48 3.78 2.37
CA TYR A 128 -19.04 4.96 1.70
C TYR A 128 -19.98 5.78 2.61
N GLY A 129 -19.88 5.56 3.93
CA GLY A 129 -20.67 6.21 4.97
C GLY A 129 -21.86 5.36 5.43
N SER A 130 -22.71 5.95 6.27
CA SER A 130 -23.75 5.26 7.05
C SER A 130 -24.70 4.34 6.27
N ARG A 131 -24.94 4.59 4.98
CA ARG A 131 -25.81 3.79 4.11
C ARG A 131 -25.11 2.68 3.34
N SER A 132 -23.81 2.50 3.54
CA SER A 132 -23.01 1.45 2.88
C SER A 132 -22.73 0.29 3.84
N SER A 133 -22.38 -0.86 3.28
CA SER A 133 -21.89 -2.02 4.02
C SER A 133 -20.89 -2.80 3.19
N ILE A 134 -20.13 -3.69 3.83
CA ILE A 134 -19.25 -4.67 3.18
C ILE A 134 -19.96 -5.98 2.81
N SER A 135 -21.29 -6.01 2.77
CA SER A 135 -22.03 -7.22 2.37
C SER A 135 -21.64 -7.61 0.94
N GLY A 136 -21.23 -8.87 0.76
CA GLY A 136 -20.72 -9.38 -0.53
C GLY A 136 -19.29 -8.97 -0.88
N LEU A 137 -18.60 -8.22 -0.02
CA LEU A 137 -17.23 -7.71 -0.26
C LEU A 137 -16.17 -8.42 0.61
N ASP A 138 -16.45 -9.66 1.02
CA ASP A 138 -15.58 -10.42 1.94
C ASP A 138 -14.16 -10.65 1.37
N ASP A 139 -14.05 -10.84 0.06
CA ASP A 139 -12.80 -11.03 -0.68
C ASP A 139 -12.18 -9.74 -1.22
N HIS A 140 -12.76 -8.57 -0.93
CA HIS A 140 -12.17 -7.28 -1.26
C HIS A 140 -11.16 -6.86 -0.19
N PRO A 141 -10.17 -6.02 -0.53
CA PRO A 141 -9.25 -5.48 0.46
C PRO A 141 -10.01 -4.66 1.50
N VAL A 142 -9.59 -4.77 2.76
CA VAL A 142 -10.06 -3.85 3.80
C VAL A 142 -9.52 -2.45 3.54
N VAL A 143 -10.37 -1.44 3.70
CA VAL A 143 -10.04 -0.01 3.53
C VAL A 143 -10.47 0.80 4.75
N HIS A 144 -10.19 2.11 4.77
CA HIS A 144 -10.34 2.97 5.95
C HIS A 144 -9.47 2.53 7.12
N ILE A 145 -8.27 2.06 6.79
CA ILE A 145 -7.26 1.61 7.74
C ILE A 145 -6.21 2.70 7.87
N ALA A 146 -6.07 3.28 9.07
CA ALA A 146 -4.92 4.10 9.41
C ALA A 146 -3.71 3.22 9.73
N TYR A 147 -2.50 3.79 9.78
CA TYR A 147 -1.27 3.02 9.97
C TYR A 147 -1.31 2.15 11.24
N ARG A 148 -1.80 2.70 12.36
CA ARG A 148 -1.94 1.98 13.64
C ARG A 148 -2.89 0.77 13.58
N ASP A 149 -3.90 0.83 12.70
CA ASP A 149 -4.87 -0.25 12.54
C ASP A 149 -4.22 -1.43 11.80
N ALA A 150 -3.39 -1.12 10.79
CA ALA A 150 -2.59 -2.10 10.07
C ALA A 150 -1.54 -2.78 10.97
N GLU A 151 -0.84 -2.00 11.80
CA GLU A 151 0.12 -2.55 12.78
C GLU A 151 -0.56 -3.44 13.82
N ALA A 152 -1.71 -3.02 14.36
CA ALA A 152 -2.45 -3.82 15.33
C ALA A 152 -2.91 -5.17 14.76
N TYR A 153 -3.41 -5.17 13.52
CA TYR A 153 -3.75 -6.41 12.83
C TYR A 153 -2.52 -7.29 12.61
N ALA A 154 -1.42 -6.72 12.10
CA ALA A 154 -0.20 -7.47 11.81
C ALA A 154 0.33 -8.15 13.08
N ALA A 155 0.40 -7.41 14.19
CA ALA A 155 0.83 -7.91 15.49
C ALA A 155 -0.08 -9.06 15.98
N TRP A 156 -1.41 -8.90 15.90
CA TRP A 156 -2.36 -9.95 16.25
C TRP A 156 -2.19 -11.22 15.40
N ALA A 157 -1.91 -11.06 14.10
CA ALA A 157 -1.68 -12.17 13.18
C ALA A 157 -0.29 -12.83 13.36
N GLY A 158 0.56 -12.32 14.24
CA GLY A 158 1.96 -12.77 14.39
C GLY A 158 2.82 -12.43 13.17
N LYS A 159 2.55 -11.29 12.55
CA LYS A 159 3.19 -10.77 11.34
C LYS A 159 3.72 -9.35 11.56
N ASP A 160 4.37 -8.80 10.54
CA ASP A 160 4.81 -7.40 10.47
C ASP A 160 4.26 -6.72 9.21
N LEU A 161 4.34 -5.39 9.14
CA LEU A 161 4.24 -4.66 7.87
C LEU A 161 5.56 -4.76 7.08
N PRO A 162 5.51 -4.81 5.74
CA PRO A 162 6.71 -4.80 4.91
C PRO A 162 7.44 -3.46 5.04
N THR A 163 8.76 -3.47 4.90
CA THR A 163 9.46 -2.21 4.59
C THR A 163 9.14 -1.75 3.18
N GLU A 164 9.43 -0.49 2.88
CA GLU A 164 9.33 0.04 1.53
C GLU A 164 10.16 -0.79 0.54
N ALA A 165 11.39 -1.14 0.92
CA ALA A 165 12.29 -1.93 0.09
C ALA A 165 11.82 -3.38 -0.09
N GLU A 166 11.33 -4.04 0.98
CA GLU A 166 10.75 -5.38 0.90
C GLU A 166 9.53 -5.38 -0.04
N TRP A 167 8.66 -4.38 0.11
CA TRP A 167 7.47 -4.24 -0.72
C TRP A 167 7.83 -4.04 -2.20
N GLU A 168 8.76 -3.13 -2.51
CA GLU A 168 9.13 -2.86 -3.90
C GLU A 168 9.87 -4.02 -4.55
N PHE A 169 10.77 -4.69 -3.81
CA PHE A 169 11.44 -5.90 -4.26
C PHE A 169 10.41 -6.98 -4.63
N ALA A 170 9.42 -7.18 -3.77
CA ALA A 170 8.34 -8.13 -4.00
C ALA A 170 7.45 -7.72 -5.19
N ALA A 171 7.12 -6.43 -5.32
CA ALA A 171 6.28 -5.89 -6.39
C ALA A 171 6.91 -6.08 -7.77
N ARG A 172 8.23 -5.93 -7.87
CA ARG A 172 9.01 -6.15 -9.10
C ARG A 172 8.99 -7.60 -9.58
N GLY A 173 8.70 -8.57 -8.71
CA GLY A 173 8.45 -9.96 -9.13
C GLY A 173 9.62 -10.62 -9.87
N GLY A 174 10.87 -10.21 -9.60
CA GLY A 174 12.07 -10.69 -10.28
C GLY A 174 12.46 -9.91 -11.54
N LEU A 175 11.71 -8.87 -11.92
CA LEU A 175 12.04 -7.99 -13.04
C LEU A 175 12.93 -6.82 -12.58
N ASP A 176 14.00 -6.58 -13.33
CA ASP A 176 14.92 -5.47 -13.06
C ASP A 176 14.55 -4.24 -13.90
N GLY A 177 14.10 -3.16 -13.24
CA GLY A 177 13.83 -1.88 -13.88
C GLY A 177 12.51 -1.76 -14.67
N ALA A 178 11.67 -2.80 -14.67
CA ALA A 178 10.36 -2.79 -15.32
C ALA A 178 9.44 -1.69 -14.76
N GLU A 179 8.62 -1.11 -15.64
CA GLU A 179 7.67 -0.03 -15.31
C GLU A 179 6.52 -0.50 -14.40
N PHE A 180 5.97 -1.69 -14.68
CA PHE A 180 4.86 -2.31 -13.94
C PHE A 180 5.30 -3.62 -13.28
N ALA A 181 4.46 -4.16 -12.39
CA ALA A 181 4.73 -5.42 -11.69
C ALA A 181 4.83 -6.64 -12.63
N TRP A 182 4.43 -6.50 -13.90
CA TRP A 182 4.41 -7.57 -14.92
C TRP A 182 5.26 -7.26 -16.16
N GLY A 183 5.93 -6.10 -16.24
CA GLY A 183 6.70 -5.69 -17.42
C GLY A 183 6.51 -4.20 -17.75
N ASP A 184 6.83 -3.82 -19.00
CA ASP A 184 6.84 -2.40 -19.41
C ASP A 184 5.57 -1.94 -20.12
N GLU A 185 4.75 -2.87 -20.62
CA GLU A 185 3.49 -2.56 -21.28
C GLU A 185 2.33 -2.51 -20.28
N GLN A 186 1.57 -1.42 -20.28
CA GLN A 186 0.46 -1.24 -19.33
C GLN A 186 -0.69 -2.21 -19.57
N LEU A 187 -0.99 -2.50 -20.84
CA LEU A 187 -2.06 -3.39 -21.28
C LEU A 187 -1.52 -4.49 -22.20
N PRO A 188 -0.72 -5.45 -21.69
CA PRO A 188 -0.17 -6.52 -22.51
C PRO A 188 -1.27 -7.26 -23.26
N GLY A 189 -1.22 -7.21 -24.60
CA GLY A 189 -2.25 -7.81 -25.45
C GLY A 189 -3.64 -7.18 -25.28
N GLY A 190 -3.73 -5.91 -24.87
CA GLY A 190 -4.97 -5.19 -24.63
C GLY A 190 -5.68 -5.55 -23.32
N ARG A 191 -5.05 -6.32 -22.43
CA ARG A 191 -5.67 -6.80 -21.18
C ARG A 191 -5.33 -5.90 -19.99
N HIS A 192 -6.34 -5.56 -19.19
CA HIS A 192 -6.13 -4.92 -17.89
C HIS A 192 -5.49 -5.90 -16.90
N MET A 193 -4.37 -5.48 -16.31
CA MET A 193 -3.56 -6.31 -15.39
C MET A 193 -3.64 -5.85 -13.93
N ALA A 194 -4.32 -4.73 -13.67
CA ALA A 194 -4.60 -4.21 -12.34
C ALA A 194 -5.85 -3.33 -12.37
N ASN A 195 -6.49 -3.19 -11.21
CA ASN A 195 -7.60 -2.27 -11.00
C ASN A 195 -7.08 -0.83 -10.86
N THR A 196 -7.41 0.02 -11.83
CA THR A 196 -6.98 1.43 -11.91
C THR A 196 -8.10 2.28 -12.52
N TRP A 197 -7.89 3.59 -12.70
CA TRP A 197 -8.91 4.44 -13.30
C TRP A 197 -8.75 4.52 -14.83
N GLN A 198 -9.84 4.28 -15.57
CA GLN A 198 -9.90 4.54 -17.01
C GLN A 198 -10.90 5.66 -17.32
N GLY A 199 -10.54 6.56 -18.24
CA GLY A 199 -11.36 7.73 -18.60
C GLY A 199 -10.91 9.01 -17.92
N ASN A 200 -11.80 10.00 -17.91
CA ASN A 200 -11.49 11.35 -17.43
C ASN A 200 -11.65 11.45 -15.91
N PHE A 201 -10.58 11.15 -15.19
CA PHE A 201 -10.50 11.39 -13.75
C PHE A 201 -10.78 12.89 -13.45
N PRO A 202 -11.60 13.22 -12.44
CA PRO A 202 -12.19 12.34 -11.42
C PRO A 202 -13.69 12.03 -11.64
N HIS A 203 -14.29 12.49 -12.75
CA HIS A 203 -15.74 12.49 -12.94
C HIS A 203 -16.25 11.35 -13.83
N GLN A 204 -15.37 10.75 -14.63
CA GLN A 204 -15.71 9.66 -15.55
C GLN A 204 -14.77 8.47 -15.36
N ASN A 205 -15.28 7.41 -14.73
CA ASN A 205 -14.65 6.09 -14.73
C ASN A 205 -15.35 5.22 -15.79
N LEU A 206 -14.59 4.73 -16.77
CA LEU A 206 -15.09 3.85 -17.83
C LEU A 206 -15.25 2.41 -17.37
N VAL A 207 -14.68 2.02 -16.22
CA VAL A 207 -14.80 0.67 -15.64
C VAL A 207 -14.34 -0.41 -16.63
N ALA A 208 -13.33 -0.09 -17.44
CA ALA A 208 -12.86 -0.97 -18.51
C ALA A 208 -12.11 -2.21 -17.96
N ASP A 209 -11.56 -2.10 -16.75
CA ASP A 209 -10.99 -3.22 -16.00
C ASP A 209 -12.03 -4.05 -15.22
N GLY A 210 -13.31 -3.65 -15.25
CA GLY A 210 -14.42 -4.34 -14.61
C GLY A 210 -14.79 -3.84 -13.21
N PHE A 211 -14.07 -2.87 -12.63
CA PHE A 211 -14.29 -2.44 -11.24
C PHE A 211 -14.34 -0.91 -11.07
N GLU A 212 -15.45 -0.39 -10.56
CA GLU A 212 -15.58 1.05 -10.26
C GLU A 212 -14.81 1.45 -8.98
N ARG A 213 -14.72 0.51 -8.03
CA ARG A 213 -14.12 0.68 -6.69
C ARG A 213 -13.06 -0.39 -6.49
N THR A 214 -12.91 -0.92 -5.28
CA THR A 214 -12.03 -2.06 -5.04
C THR A 214 -12.51 -3.30 -5.81
N SER A 215 -11.57 -4.17 -6.16
CA SER A 215 -11.82 -5.49 -6.74
C SER A 215 -11.52 -6.59 -5.71
N PRO A 216 -12.06 -7.82 -5.86
CA PRO A 216 -11.57 -8.96 -5.11
C PRO A 216 -10.05 -9.08 -5.22
N VAL A 217 -9.38 -9.46 -4.14
CA VAL A 217 -7.90 -9.44 -4.04
C VAL A 217 -7.16 -10.47 -4.91
N THR A 218 -7.91 -11.21 -5.74
CA THR A 218 -7.40 -12.21 -6.70
C THR A 218 -7.94 -11.98 -8.11
N ALA A 219 -8.59 -10.83 -8.37
CA ALA A 219 -9.24 -10.53 -9.64
C ALA A 219 -8.26 -10.44 -10.82
N PHE A 220 -7.02 -9.97 -10.56
CA PHE A 220 -6.00 -9.78 -11.58
C PHE A 220 -4.87 -10.82 -11.45
N PRO A 221 -4.10 -11.07 -12.53
CA PRO A 221 -3.00 -12.02 -12.51
C PRO A 221 -1.93 -11.71 -11.45
N VAL A 222 -1.22 -12.74 -11.03
CA VAL A 222 -0.07 -12.60 -10.14
C VAL A 222 1.16 -12.05 -10.88
N ASN A 223 2.07 -11.41 -10.16
CA ASN A 223 3.39 -11.08 -10.68
C ASN A 223 4.34 -12.31 -10.70
N GLY A 224 5.61 -12.11 -11.09
CA GLY A 224 6.60 -13.20 -11.18
C GLY A 224 6.94 -13.92 -9.88
N TYR A 225 6.58 -13.35 -8.72
CA TYR A 225 6.67 -14.04 -7.41
C TYR A 225 5.35 -14.62 -6.93
N GLY A 226 4.28 -14.58 -7.72
CA GLY A 226 2.99 -15.16 -7.35
C GLY A 226 2.11 -14.24 -6.49
N LEU A 227 2.43 -12.94 -6.39
CA LEU A 227 1.68 -11.96 -5.59
C LEU A 227 0.60 -11.27 -6.44
N HIS A 228 -0.61 -11.11 -5.88
CA HIS A 228 -1.68 -10.31 -6.49
C HIS A 228 -1.63 -8.86 -6.04
N ASP A 229 -2.23 -7.99 -6.86
CA ASP A 229 -2.52 -6.58 -6.55
C ASP A 229 -1.32 -5.80 -6.00
N MET A 230 -0.10 -6.13 -6.46
CA MET A 230 1.09 -5.36 -6.07
C MET A 230 1.04 -3.93 -6.62
N ILE A 231 0.22 -3.64 -7.62
CA ILE A 231 -0.10 -2.27 -8.05
C ILE A 231 -1.59 -2.16 -8.34
N GLY A 232 -2.18 -0.99 -8.12
CA GLY A 232 -3.63 -0.75 -8.26
C GLY A 232 -4.44 -1.28 -7.07
N ASN A 233 -5.77 -1.39 -7.25
CA ASN A 233 -6.77 -1.77 -6.25
C ASN A 233 -6.78 -0.86 -5.01
N VAL A 234 -5.85 -1.04 -4.06
CA VAL A 234 -5.68 -0.19 -2.88
C VAL A 234 -4.22 0.15 -2.67
N TRP A 235 -3.98 1.35 -2.14
CA TRP A 235 -2.69 1.71 -1.59
C TRP A 235 -2.36 0.81 -0.40
N GLU A 236 -1.08 0.56 -0.16
CA GLU A 236 -0.65 -0.31 0.93
C GLU A 236 0.35 0.36 1.87
N TRP A 237 0.05 0.27 3.17
CA TRP A 237 0.95 0.69 4.24
C TRP A 237 2.26 -0.11 4.25
N THR A 238 3.37 0.61 4.39
CA THR A 238 4.69 0.05 4.72
C THR A 238 5.21 0.63 6.03
N ALA A 239 6.18 -0.05 6.65
CA ALA A 239 6.71 0.30 7.96
C ALA A 239 7.60 1.56 7.96
N ASP A 240 8.03 2.04 6.80
CA ASP A 240 9.07 3.07 6.68
C ASP A 240 8.51 4.47 6.91
N TRP A 241 9.25 5.28 7.65
CA TRP A 241 8.99 6.72 7.71
C TRP A 241 9.36 7.37 6.37
N TYR A 242 8.48 8.24 5.88
CA TYR A 242 8.67 8.87 4.58
C TYR A 242 9.87 9.82 4.58
N SER A 243 10.69 9.72 3.55
CA SER A 243 11.76 10.66 3.20
C SER A 243 11.47 11.28 1.83
N GLN A 244 11.85 12.56 1.64
CA GLN A 244 11.57 13.28 0.38
C GLN A 244 12.28 12.70 -0.84
N LYS A 245 13.36 11.95 -0.65
CA LYS A 245 14.15 11.30 -1.70
C LYS A 245 14.83 10.06 -1.13
N HIS A 246 15.33 9.21 -2.00
CA HIS A 246 16.22 8.13 -1.61
C HIS A 246 17.66 8.64 -1.42
N ASP A 247 18.45 7.85 -0.71
CA ASP A 247 19.89 8.05 -0.67
C ASP A 247 20.53 7.67 -2.01
N ALA A 248 21.67 8.27 -2.32
CA ALA A 248 22.41 7.95 -3.53
C ALA A 248 22.94 6.51 -3.51
N ASP A 249 23.14 5.93 -4.70
CA ASP A 249 23.68 4.57 -4.79
C ASP A 249 25.04 4.44 -4.11
N ALA A 250 25.25 3.31 -3.45
CA ALA A 250 26.50 3.02 -2.77
C ALA A 250 27.65 2.93 -3.79
N PRO A 251 28.79 3.63 -3.57
CA PRO A 251 29.88 3.64 -4.54
C PRO A 251 30.58 2.29 -4.67
N LYS A 252 30.49 1.43 -3.64
CA LYS A 252 31.10 0.10 -3.58
C LYS A 252 30.06 -0.94 -3.18
N ALA A 253 30.20 -2.16 -3.71
CA ALA A 253 29.27 -3.25 -3.46
C ALA A 253 29.15 -3.63 -1.96
N CYS A 254 30.24 -3.54 -1.19
CA CYS A 254 30.23 -3.82 0.25
C CYS A 254 29.44 -2.80 1.08
N CYS A 255 29.05 -1.67 0.50
CA CYS A 255 28.31 -0.59 1.15
C CYS A 255 26.84 -0.54 0.73
N ILE A 256 26.36 -1.48 -0.09
CA ILE A 256 24.95 -1.54 -0.50
C ILE A 256 24.09 -1.69 0.78
N PRO A 257 23.12 -0.80 1.02
CA PRO A 257 22.25 -0.90 2.18
C PRO A 257 21.55 -2.26 2.26
N GLN A 258 21.64 -2.91 3.44
CA GLN A 258 21.01 -4.20 3.69
C GLN A 258 19.77 -4.00 4.57
N ASN A 259 18.61 -4.45 4.08
CA ASN A 259 17.31 -4.34 4.74
C ASN A 259 17.02 -2.92 5.27
N PRO A 260 17.09 -1.87 4.43
CA PRO A 260 16.86 -0.50 4.87
C PRO A 260 15.48 -0.35 5.50
N ARG A 261 15.37 0.59 6.45
CA ARG A 261 14.18 0.86 7.27
C ARG A 261 13.62 2.28 7.05
N GLY A 262 14.04 2.91 5.97
CA GLY A 262 13.58 4.24 5.58
C GLY A 262 14.20 5.35 6.43
N GLY A 263 13.53 6.51 6.43
CA GLY A 263 13.95 7.69 7.18
C GLY A 263 13.63 7.61 8.67
N SER A 264 13.78 8.74 9.36
CA SER A 264 13.34 8.91 10.74
C SER A 264 11.97 9.59 10.81
N GLU A 265 11.23 9.35 11.90
CA GLU A 265 9.96 10.03 12.16
C GLU A 265 10.11 11.55 12.09
N GLY A 266 11.18 12.09 12.72
CA GLY A 266 11.54 13.51 12.75
C GLY A 266 11.65 14.16 11.37
N ALA A 267 12.08 13.42 10.37
CA ALA A 267 12.23 13.90 8.99
C ALA A 267 10.96 13.74 8.14
N SER A 268 9.94 13.02 8.63
CA SER A 268 8.77 12.62 7.83
C SER A 268 7.66 13.66 7.78
N TYR A 269 7.66 14.64 8.68
CA TYR A 269 6.62 15.66 8.78
C TYR A 269 6.52 16.54 7.53
N ASP A 270 5.33 17.10 7.26
CA ASP A 270 5.13 18.02 6.14
C ASP A 270 5.61 19.43 6.51
N SER A 271 6.71 19.87 5.90
CA SER A 271 7.29 21.20 6.13
C SER A 271 6.36 22.35 5.72
N ARG A 272 5.35 22.09 4.90
CA ARG A 272 4.33 23.09 4.49
C ARG A 272 3.22 23.25 5.52
N GLN A 273 3.14 22.36 6.51
CA GLN A 273 2.13 22.36 7.57
C GLN A 273 2.80 22.29 8.95
N PRO A 274 3.62 23.28 9.32
CA PRO A 274 4.44 23.22 10.54
C PRO A 274 3.64 23.10 11.84
N ASN A 275 2.37 23.53 11.82
CA ASN A 275 1.47 23.47 12.98
C ASN A 275 0.80 22.10 13.16
N LEU A 276 0.87 21.22 12.15
CA LEU A 276 0.33 19.86 12.22
C LEU A 276 1.50 18.87 12.37
N ARG A 277 1.71 18.43 13.61
CA ARG A 277 2.79 17.52 13.97
C ARG A 277 2.35 16.06 13.81
N ILE A 278 1.97 15.72 12.58
CA ILE A 278 1.57 14.35 12.22
C ILE A 278 2.64 13.77 11.29
N PRO A 279 3.38 12.74 11.71
CA PRO A 279 4.42 12.14 10.89
C PRO A 279 3.79 11.31 9.76
N ARG A 280 4.57 11.01 8.73
CA ARG A 280 4.10 10.31 7.52
C ARG A 280 4.85 9.02 7.28
N LYS A 281 4.12 7.96 6.99
CA LYS A 281 4.69 6.67 6.53
C LYS A 281 4.57 6.57 5.02
N VAL A 282 5.31 5.63 4.44
CA VAL A 282 5.27 5.39 3.00
C VAL A 282 4.10 4.49 2.62
N LEU A 283 3.28 4.94 1.67
CA LEU A 283 2.35 4.11 0.92
C LEU A 283 2.97 3.68 -0.41
N LYS A 284 2.66 2.45 -0.84
CA LYS A 284 3.08 1.88 -2.13
C LYS A 284 1.90 1.31 -2.93
N GLY A 285 2.10 1.17 -4.24
CA GLY A 285 1.19 0.42 -5.13
C GLY A 285 0.15 1.22 -5.90
N GLY A 286 -0.26 2.41 -5.45
CA GLY A 286 -1.38 3.11 -6.08
C GLY A 286 -2.72 2.46 -5.72
N SER A 287 -3.82 2.91 -6.33
CA SER A 287 -5.15 2.35 -6.09
C SER A 287 -6.01 2.35 -7.36
N HIS A 288 -7.24 1.84 -7.25
CA HIS A 288 -8.28 1.93 -8.28
C HIS A 288 -8.60 3.37 -8.73
N LEU A 289 -8.17 4.40 -7.98
CA LEU A 289 -8.35 5.80 -8.36
C LEU A 289 -7.17 6.39 -9.14
N CYS A 290 -6.07 5.66 -9.28
CA CYS A 290 -4.90 6.16 -9.99
C CYS A 290 -5.15 6.12 -11.51
N ALA A 291 -4.97 7.27 -12.16
CA ALA A 291 -5.24 7.48 -13.58
C ALA A 291 -3.98 7.99 -14.31
N PRO A 292 -3.75 7.63 -15.58
CA PRO A 292 -2.64 8.18 -16.38
C PRO A 292 -2.61 9.71 -16.46
N SER A 293 -3.78 10.35 -16.35
CA SER A 293 -4.00 11.80 -16.43
C SER A 293 -3.79 12.55 -15.11
N TYR A 294 -3.63 11.85 -13.98
CA TYR A 294 -3.57 12.48 -12.66
C TYR A 294 -2.51 11.85 -11.75
N CYS A 295 -2.57 10.53 -11.54
CA CYS A 295 -1.72 9.84 -10.58
C CYS A 295 -1.22 8.54 -11.21
N ARG A 296 0.05 8.55 -11.67
CA ARG A 296 0.74 7.38 -12.23
C ARG A 296 1.50 6.61 -11.16
N ARG A 297 0.89 6.42 -9.99
CA ARG A 297 1.52 5.72 -8.87
C ARG A 297 1.17 4.22 -8.79
N TYR A 298 0.51 3.67 -9.81
CA TYR A 298 0.36 2.22 -10.01
C TYR A 298 1.63 1.57 -10.57
N ARG A 299 2.79 1.84 -9.96
CA ARG A 299 4.10 1.32 -10.36
C ARG A 299 4.88 0.87 -9.14
N PRO A 300 5.72 -0.17 -9.22
CA PRO A 300 6.52 -0.63 -8.08
C PRO A 300 7.36 0.49 -7.43
N ALA A 301 8.02 1.31 -8.25
CA ALA A 301 8.87 2.41 -7.80
C ALA A 301 8.08 3.56 -7.13
N ALA A 302 6.79 3.70 -7.44
CA ALA A 302 6.01 4.81 -6.95
C ALA A 302 5.80 4.73 -5.44
N ARG A 303 5.79 5.90 -4.80
CA ARG A 303 5.64 6.07 -3.36
C ARG A 303 4.82 7.30 -3.04
N HIS A 304 4.16 7.30 -1.89
CA HIS A 304 3.39 8.43 -1.39
C HIS A 304 3.60 8.63 0.11
N ALA A 305 3.59 9.89 0.55
CA ALA A 305 3.72 10.26 1.95
C ALA A 305 2.33 10.42 2.58
N GLU A 306 1.91 9.45 3.38
CA GLU A 306 0.59 9.48 4.01
C GLU A 306 0.72 9.73 5.52
N PRO A 307 -0.01 10.70 6.09
CA PRO A 307 -0.09 10.90 7.54
C PRO A 307 -0.62 9.65 8.24
N ILE A 308 0.01 9.25 9.34
CA ILE A 308 -0.27 7.97 10.01
C ILE A 308 -1.69 7.85 10.58
N ASP A 309 -2.37 8.98 10.75
CA ASP A 309 -3.73 9.10 11.28
C ASP A 309 -4.79 9.16 10.16
N THR A 310 -4.36 9.19 8.90
CA THR A 310 -5.26 9.34 7.77
C THR A 310 -5.71 7.96 7.30
N SER A 311 -7.02 7.80 7.19
CA SER A 311 -7.67 6.63 6.62
C SER A 311 -8.52 7.07 5.43
N THR A 312 -8.52 6.29 4.35
CA THR A 312 -9.29 6.62 3.15
C THR A 312 -9.98 5.39 2.56
N SER A 313 -10.94 5.63 1.67
CA SER A 313 -11.66 4.58 0.92
C SER A 313 -10.80 3.82 -0.11
N HIS A 314 -9.49 4.02 -0.14
CA HIS A 314 -8.58 3.32 -1.06
C HIS A 314 -7.25 2.90 -0.41
N VAL A 315 -7.07 3.06 0.91
CA VAL A 315 -5.85 2.63 1.62
C VAL A 315 -6.15 1.37 2.42
N GLY A 316 -5.39 0.32 2.15
CA GLY A 316 -5.34 -0.95 2.87
C GLY A 316 -3.89 -1.32 3.20
N PHE A 317 -3.60 -2.63 3.27
CA PHE A 317 -2.26 -3.14 3.59
C PHE A 317 -2.15 -4.65 3.33
N ARG A 318 -0.92 -5.15 3.33
CA ARG A 318 -0.58 -6.58 3.39
C ARG A 318 0.51 -6.81 4.45
N CYS A 319 0.68 -8.04 4.91
CA CYS A 319 1.67 -8.36 5.93
C CYS A 319 2.80 -9.25 5.41
N ILE A 320 3.87 -9.31 6.19
CA ILE A 320 5.03 -10.18 5.96
C ILE A 320 5.41 -10.93 7.24
N THR A 321 6.23 -11.98 7.12
CA THR A 321 6.98 -12.53 8.24
C THR A 321 8.44 -12.67 7.86
N ARG A 322 9.33 -12.25 8.75
CA ARG A 322 10.78 -12.45 8.61
C ARG A 322 11.17 -13.69 9.39
N LYS A 323 12.06 -14.53 8.87
CA LYS A 323 12.60 -15.65 9.65
C LYS A 323 13.29 -15.07 10.88
N ARG A 324 12.73 -15.29 12.06
CA ARG A 324 13.45 -15.04 13.31
C ARG A 324 14.57 -16.06 13.36
N ILE A 325 15.83 -15.60 13.35
CA ILE A 325 16.96 -16.46 13.68
C ILE A 325 16.65 -17.00 15.07
N ARG A 326 16.48 -18.33 15.20
CA ARG A 326 16.41 -18.97 16.52
C ARG A 326 17.77 -18.73 17.16
N SER A 327 17.82 -17.80 18.13
CA SER A 327 18.94 -17.64 19.06
C SER A 327 19.06 -18.86 19.95
#